data_AF-A0A524DW27-F1
#
_entry.id   AF-A0A524DW27-F1
#
_cell.length_a   1.000
_cell.length_b   1.000
_cell.length_c   1.000
_cell.angle_alpha   90.00
_cell.angle_beta   90.00
_cell.angle_gamma   90.00
#
_symmetry.space_group_name_H-M   'P 1'
#
loop_
_entity.id
_entity.type
_entity.pdbx_description
1 polymer ?
#
loop_
_entity_poly.entity_id
_entity_poly.type
_entity_poly.pdbx_seq_one_letter_code
_entity_poly.pdbx_strand_id
1 'polypeptide(L)'
;MSSQELKNEMFRLREILEKKEKEVAEIKAKIADLEKQLGIATPSLAAPVPTVTPAPTMAAPTPTIETAPAAPSSVQAPRQKSILQKIPRSGTSQLHARETQYECPNCGSHYNSEIEDKSKILYVVGAGTRIYAKKHRCMNCGNEWS
;
A
#
# COMPACT_ATOMS: atom_id res chain seq x y z
N MET A 1 -22.48 11.51 42.90
CA MET A 1 -23.55 10.92 42.06
C MET A 1 -24.53 10.25 42.98
N SER A 2 -25.79 10.68 42.95
CA SER A 2 -26.88 10.08 43.71
C SER A 2 -27.23 8.70 43.13
N SER A 3 -27.70 7.78 43.99
CA SER A 3 -28.12 6.42 43.59
C SER A 3 -29.16 6.43 42.46
N GLN A 4 -29.96 7.49 42.36
CA GLN A 4 -30.94 7.69 41.31
C GLN A 4 -30.32 8.06 39.96
N GLU A 5 -29.24 8.85 39.95
CA GLU A 5 -28.50 9.21 38.73
C GLU A 5 -27.82 7.98 38.12
N LEU A 6 -27.26 7.10 38.97
CA LEU A 6 -26.64 5.85 38.52
C LEU A 6 -27.66 4.92 37.85
N LYS A 7 -28.88 4.83 38.38
CA LYS A 7 -29.96 4.02 37.79
C LYS A 7 -30.40 4.56 36.43
N ASN A 8 -30.50 5.88 36.30
CA ASN A 8 -30.85 6.53 35.03
C ASN A 8 -29.76 6.29 33.96
N GLU A 9 -28.49 6.36 34.36
CA GLU A 9 -27.37 6.12 33.46
C GLU A 9 -27.31 4.65 33.01
N MET A 10 -27.53 3.71 33.92
CA MET A 10 -27.59 2.28 33.60
C MET A 10 -28.71 1.95 32.60
N PHE A 11 -29.85 2.63 32.68
CA PHE A 11 -30.93 2.45 31.72
C PHE A 11 -30.55 2.98 30.32
N ARG A 12 -29.95 4.17 30.25
CA ARG A 12 -29.45 4.75 29.00
C ARG A 12 -28.38 3.89 28.34
N LEU A 13 -27.41 3.41 29.12
CA LEU A 13 -26.36 2.52 28.61
C LEU A 13 -26.92 1.20 28.09
N ARG A 14 -27.96 0.65 28.74
CA ARG A 14 -28.64 -0.55 28.26
C ARG A 14 -29.34 -0.33 26.92
N GLU A 15 -30.03 0.80 26.76
CA GLU A 15 -30.71 1.15 25.50
C GLU A 15 -29.69 1.35 24.36
N ILE A 16 -28.56 2.00 24.67
CA ILE A 16 -27.46 2.19 23.71
C ILE A 16 -26.86 0.83 23.31
N LEU A 17 -26.63 -0.07 24.27
CA LEU A 17 -26.11 -1.41 24.00
C LEU A 17 -27.06 -2.20 23.10
N GLU A 18 -28.36 -2.21 23.41
CA GLU A 18 -29.36 -2.92 22.58
C GLU A 18 -29.39 -2.37 21.14
N LYS A 19 -29.31 -1.04 20.99
CA LYS A 19 -29.23 -0.41 19.67
C LYS A 19 -27.96 -0.83 18.92
N LYS A 20 -26.82 -0.84 19.59
CA LYS A 20 -25.54 -1.25 19.00
C LYS A 20 -25.50 -2.73 18.67
N GLU A 21 -26.13 -3.59 19.46
CA GLU A 21 -26.28 -5.01 19.15
C GLU A 21 -27.11 -5.24 17.89
N LYS A 22 -28.20 -4.47 17.69
CA LYS A 22 -28.99 -4.51 16.45
C LYS A 22 -28.18 -4.05 15.24
N GLU A 23 -27.44 -2.93 15.36
CA GLU A 23 -26.55 -2.45 14.29
C GLU A 23 -25.48 -3.50 13.93
N VAL A 24 -24.88 -4.15 14.92
CA VAL A 24 -23.89 -5.22 14.70
C VAL A 24 -24.52 -6.44 14.03
N ALA A 25 -25.73 -6.85 14.44
CA ALA A 25 -26.43 -7.97 13.82
C ALA A 25 -26.75 -7.69 12.34
N GLU A 26 -27.19 -6.47 12.02
CA GLU A 26 -27.45 -6.05 10.64
C GLU A 26 -26.18 -6.04 9.78
N ILE A 27 -25.09 -5.49 10.31
CA ILE A 27 -23.79 -5.48 9.60
C ILE A 27 -23.29 -6.91 9.37
N LYS A 28 -23.41 -7.80 10.36
CA LYS A 28 -23.04 -9.21 10.21
C LYS A 28 -23.87 -9.91 9.13
N ALA A 29 -25.17 -9.63 9.06
CA ALA A 29 -26.03 -10.17 8.00
C ALA A 29 -25.60 -9.68 6.60
N LYS A 30 -25.26 -8.39 6.48
CA LYS A 30 -24.74 -7.81 5.22
C LYS A 30 -23.39 -8.41 4.82
N ILE A 31 -22.50 -8.66 5.78
CA ILE A 31 -21.22 -9.33 5.52
C ILE A 31 -21.46 -10.75 4.99
N ALA A 32 -22.32 -11.53 5.65
CA ALA A 32 -22.63 -12.89 5.20
C ALA A 32 -23.24 -12.94 3.79
N ASP A 33 -24.09 -11.96 3.46
CA ASP A 33 -24.65 -11.84 2.10
C ASP A 33 -23.58 -11.48 1.05
N LEU A 34 -22.70 -10.52 1.36
CA LEU A 34 -21.59 -10.15 0.50
C LEU A 34 -20.59 -11.30 0.32
N GLU A 35 -20.28 -12.05 1.38
CA GLU A 35 -19.42 -13.24 1.31
C GLU A 35 -20.01 -14.31 0.37
N LYS A 36 -21.33 -14.52 0.43
CA LYS A 36 -22.05 -15.41 -0.49
C LYS A 36 -22.00 -14.91 -1.93
N GLN A 37 -22.16 -13.60 -2.16
CA GLN A 37 -22.06 -13.00 -3.49
C GLN A 37 -20.65 -13.09 -4.07
N LEU A 38 -19.63 -12.96 -3.22
CA LEU A 38 -18.22 -13.01 -3.62
C LEU A 38 -17.67 -14.44 -3.77
N GLY A 39 -18.49 -15.46 -3.48
CA GLY A 39 -18.06 -16.86 -3.61
C GLY A 39 -16.85 -17.21 -2.73
N ILE A 40 -16.64 -16.46 -1.63
CA ILE A 40 -15.57 -16.73 -0.66
C ILE A 40 -16.05 -17.89 0.20
N ALA A 41 -16.11 -19.08 -0.41
CA ALA A 41 -16.03 -20.32 0.34
C ALA A 41 -14.68 -20.26 1.05
N THR A 42 -14.68 -20.14 2.38
CA THR A 42 -13.50 -20.40 3.21
C THR A 42 -12.83 -21.68 2.71
N PRO A 43 -11.62 -21.63 2.12
CA PRO A 43 -10.93 -22.84 1.74
C PRO A 43 -10.50 -23.54 3.03
N SER A 44 -11.20 -24.63 3.35
CA SER A 44 -10.73 -25.65 4.28
C SER A 44 -9.38 -26.16 3.76
N LEU A 45 -8.30 -25.79 4.46
CA LEU A 45 -6.93 -26.23 4.22
C LEU A 45 -6.81 -27.72 4.51
N ALA A 46 -7.19 -28.56 3.54
CA ALA A 46 -6.92 -29.99 3.59
C ALA A 46 -6.77 -30.55 2.17
N ALA A 47 -5.58 -30.39 1.58
CA ALA A 47 -5.09 -31.28 0.54
C ALA A 47 -3.55 -31.24 0.46
N PRO A 48 -2.90 -32.37 0.13
CA PRO A 48 -1.52 -32.66 0.47
C PRO A 48 -0.53 -32.08 -0.54
N VAL A 49 0.66 -31.74 -0.02
CA VAL A 49 1.83 -31.28 -0.78
C VAL A 49 2.38 -32.47 -1.59
N PRO A 50 2.47 -32.41 -2.93
CA PRO A 50 3.27 -33.38 -3.68
C PRO A 50 4.76 -33.05 -3.53
N THR A 51 5.50 -34.06 -3.08
CA THR A 51 6.95 -34.18 -3.08
C THR A 51 7.53 -33.88 -4.46
N VAL A 52 8.48 -32.95 -4.54
CA VAL A 52 9.42 -32.87 -5.68
C VAL A 52 10.84 -32.75 -5.15
N THR A 53 11.54 -33.87 -5.23
CA THR A 53 13.00 -33.96 -5.19
C THR A 53 13.60 -33.29 -6.43
N PRO A 54 14.71 -32.57 -6.31
CA PRO A 54 15.76 -32.79 -7.29
C PRO A 54 17.15 -32.92 -6.65
N ALA A 55 17.85 -33.95 -7.10
CA ALA A 55 19.28 -34.16 -6.91
C ALA A 55 20.10 -33.33 -7.94
N PRO A 56 21.42 -33.16 -7.71
CA PRO A 56 22.21 -32.05 -8.23
C PRO A 56 22.88 -32.38 -9.57
N THR A 57 23.33 -31.38 -10.34
CA THR A 57 24.54 -31.46 -11.18
C THR A 57 25.02 -30.07 -11.59
N MET A 58 26.34 -29.90 -11.48
CA MET A 58 27.15 -28.73 -11.76
C MET A 58 27.16 -28.33 -13.24
N ALA A 59 27.34 -27.04 -13.52
CA ALA A 59 28.34 -26.58 -14.47
C ALA A 59 28.57 -25.08 -14.29
N ALA A 60 29.81 -24.73 -13.95
CA ALA A 60 30.32 -23.36 -13.95
C ALA A 60 30.64 -22.93 -15.40
N PRO A 61 30.28 -21.70 -15.82
CA PRO A 61 30.92 -21.07 -16.94
C PRO A 61 31.96 -20.03 -16.48
N THR A 62 33.12 -20.15 -17.11
CA THR A 62 34.30 -19.27 -17.11
C THR A 62 33.95 -17.81 -17.46
N PRO A 63 34.59 -16.79 -16.85
CA PRO A 63 34.48 -15.40 -17.29
C PRO A 63 35.55 -15.07 -18.36
N THR A 64 35.13 -14.48 -19.47
CA THR A 64 36.01 -13.78 -20.41
C THR A 64 35.65 -12.30 -20.40
N ILE A 65 36.68 -11.48 -20.17
CA ILE A 65 36.70 -10.01 -20.12
C ILE A 65 36.74 -9.46 -21.55
N GLU A 66 35.97 -8.42 -21.87
CA GLU A 66 36.40 -7.43 -22.88
C GLU A 66 35.78 -6.03 -22.67
N THR A 67 36.57 -5.17 -22.02
CA THR A 67 37.00 -3.81 -22.40
C THR A 67 36.06 -2.80 -23.10
N ALA A 68 35.64 -1.79 -22.32
CA ALA A 68 35.73 -0.33 -22.58
C ALA A 68 34.74 0.38 -23.55
N PRO A 69 34.82 1.71 -23.74
CA PRO A 69 34.27 2.73 -22.82
C PRO A 69 33.41 3.80 -23.55
N ALA A 70 32.57 4.56 -22.83
CA ALA A 70 32.22 5.92 -23.23
C ALA A 70 31.65 6.73 -22.06
N ALA A 71 32.34 7.82 -21.75
CA ALA A 71 31.86 8.95 -20.95
C ALA A 71 30.99 9.89 -21.85
N PRO A 72 30.81 11.17 -21.51
CA PRO A 72 29.85 11.73 -20.56
C PRO A 72 28.91 12.75 -21.26
N SER A 73 27.79 13.14 -20.65
CA SER A 73 27.21 14.51 -20.72
C SER A 73 25.87 14.53 -19.99
N SER A 74 25.67 15.34 -18.95
CA SER A 74 25.61 16.80 -18.92
C SER A 74 24.24 17.32 -19.39
N VAL A 75 23.71 18.28 -18.60
CA VAL A 75 22.63 19.23 -18.95
C VAL A 75 21.21 18.62 -18.82
N GLN A 76 20.17 19.18 -18.17
CA GLN A 76 19.78 20.56 -17.85
C GLN A 76 18.68 20.58 -16.76
N ALA A 77 18.51 21.76 -16.14
CA ALA A 77 17.47 22.15 -15.19
C ALA A 77 16.01 21.84 -15.64
N PRO A 78 15.08 21.57 -14.70
CA PRO A 78 13.72 21.17 -15.04
C PRO A 78 12.88 22.38 -15.49
N ARG A 79 12.35 22.30 -16.71
CA ARG A 79 11.24 23.14 -17.18
C ARG A 79 9.97 22.74 -16.43
N GLN A 80 9.42 23.67 -15.65
CA GLN A 80 8.09 23.54 -15.06
C GLN A 80 7.04 23.43 -16.18
N LYS A 81 6.44 22.26 -16.34
CA LYS A 81 5.15 22.12 -17.01
C LYS A 81 4.13 21.74 -15.94
N SER A 82 3.28 22.70 -15.64
CA SER A 82 2.03 22.57 -14.91
C SER A 82 1.19 21.42 -15.49
N ILE A 83 0.93 20.37 -14.71
CA ILE A 83 0.02 19.29 -15.10
C ILE A 83 -1.26 19.38 -14.29
N LEU A 84 -2.29 19.67 -15.06
CA LEU A 84 -3.71 19.70 -14.79
C LEU A 84 -4.16 18.46 -13.98
N GLN A 85 -4.58 18.69 -12.75
CA GLN A 85 -5.07 17.67 -11.82
C GLN A 85 -6.45 17.17 -12.27
N LYS A 86 -6.49 16.14 -13.15
CA LYS A 86 -7.72 15.38 -13.41
C LYS A 86 -7.98 14.46 -12.21
N ILE A 87 -8.90 14.88 -11.35
CA ILE A 87 -9.40 14.11 -10.21
C ILE A 87 -10.27 12.95 -10.77
N PRO A 88 -9.93 11.67 -10.54
CA PRO A 88 -10.83 10.57 -10.88
C PRO A 88 -11.89 10.43 -9.78
N ARG A 89 -13.14 10.72 -10.16
CA ARG A 89 -14.33 10.25 -9.44
C ARG A 89 -14.47 8.75 -9.71
N SER A 90 -14.24 7.89 -8.73
CA SER A 90 -14.96 6.61 -8.51
C SER A 90 -14.28 5.79 -7.41
N GLY A 91 -15.10 5.23 -6.53
CA GLY A 91 -14.70 4.44 -5.39
C GLY A 91 -14.08 3.08 -5.75
N THR A 92 -13.47 2.47 -4.73
CA THR A 92 -13.09 1.04 -4.64
C THR A 92 -11.96 0.50 -5.52
N SER A 93 -10.91 1.29 -5.79
CA SER A 93 -9.59 0.77 -6.22
C SER A 93 -8.41 1.54 -5.61
N GLN A 94 -8.56 1.99 -4.36
CA GLN A 94 -7.65 2.96 -3.74
C GLN A 94 -6.26 2.44 -3.35
N LEU A 95 -5.99 1.13 -3.42
CA LEU A 95 -4.68 0.60 -3.02
C LEU A 95 -3.72 0.37 -4.19
N HIS A 96 -4.22 0.06 -5.40
CA HIS A 96 -3.36 -0.15 -6.58
C HIS A 96 -3.36 1.02 -7.58
N ALA A 97 -4.34 1.93 -7.50
CA ALA A 97 -4.41 3.09 -8.40
C ALA A 97 -3.48 4.26 -8.02
N ARG A 98 -2.88 4.23 -6.83
CA ARG A 98 -2.03 5.33 -6.35
C ARG A 98 -0.62 5.27 -6.94
N GLU A 99 -0.13 4.07 -7.26
CA GLU A 99 1.26 3.83 -7.68
C GLU A 99 1.52 4.25 -9.14
N THR A 100 0.50 4.33 -9.99
CA THR A 100 0.68 4.60 -11.43
C THR A 100 0.28 6.01 -11.87
N GLN A 101 -0.13 6.88 -10.94
CA GLN A 101 -0.69 8.19 -11.31
C GLN A 101 0.38 9.24 -11.71
N TYR A 102 1.65 9.03 -11.37
CA TYR A 102 2.72 9.98 -11.67
C TYR A 102 3.59 9.54 -12.85
N GLU A 103 3.73 10.43 -13.84
CA GLU A 103 4.66 10.28 -14.95
C GLU A 103 6.05 10.76 -14.53
N CYS A 104 7.07 9.95 -14.83
CA CYS A 104 8.44 10.36 -14.61
C CYS A 104 8.79 11.57 -15.50
N PRO A 105 9.31 12.69 -14.95
CA PRO A 105 9.64 13.87 -15.74
C PRO A 105 10.84 13.67 -16.68
N ASN A 106 11.63 12.62 -16.49
CA ASN A 106 12.82 12.34 -17.30
C ASN A 106 12.52 11.41 -18.49
N CYS A 107 11.76 10.33 -18.28
CA CYS A 107 11.51 9.31 -19.31
C CYS A 107 10.03 9.08 -19.63
N GLY A 108 9.09 9.78 -18.99
CA GLY A 108 7.65 9.66 -19.24
C GLY A 108 7.01 8.34 -18.81
N SER A 109 7.74 7.47 -18.09
CA SER A 109 7.18 6.19 -17.64
C SER A 109 6.25 6.38 -16.44
N HIS A 110 5.16 5.61 -16.39
CA HIS A 110 4.27 5.52 -15.23
C HIS A 110 4.75 4.55 -14.15
N TYR A 111 5.85 3.82 -14.41
CA TYR A 111 6.40 2.84 -13.48
C TYR A 111 7.29 3.55 -12.46
N ASN A 112 6.68 3.96 -11.36
CA ASN A 112 7.30 4.68 -10.25
C ASN A 112 7.07 3.91 -8.93
N SER A 113 7.98 4.08 -7.97
CA SER A 113 7.84 3.54 -6.62
C SER A 113 8.03 4.64 -5.58
N GLU A 114 7.25 4.59 -4.49
CA GLU A 114 7.41 5.51 -3.36
C GLU A 114 8.58 5.05 -2.48
N ILE A 115 9.53 5.94 -2.22
CA ILE A 115 10.70 5.69 -1.37
C ILE A 115 10.74 6.75 -0.27
N GLU A 116 11.10 6.33 0.93
CA GLU A 116 11.31 7.23 2.06
C GLU A 116 12.59 8.04 1.89
N ASP A 117 12.46 9.36 1.92
CA ASP A 117 13.54 10.32 1.93
C ASP A 117 14.06 10.54 3.35
N LYS A 118 15.11 9.79 3.70
CA LYS A 118 15.76 9.87 5.01
C LYS A 118 16.42 11.21 5.30
N SER A 119 16.58 12.08 4.29
CA SER A 119 17.14 13.42 4.48
C SER A 119 16.13 14.41 5.06
N LYS A 120 14.82 14.14 4.92
CA LYS A 120 13.75 15.02 5.37
C LYS A 120 12.83 14.30 6.35
N ILE A 121 13.01 14.62 7.63
CA ILE A 121 12.14 14.11 8.70
C ILE A 121 10.92 15.02 8.79
N LEU A 122 9.73 14.46 8.58
CA LEU A 122 8.47 15.17 8.73
C LEU A 122 8.12 15.35 10.21
N TYR A 123 8.12 14.25 10.95
CA TYR A 123 7.75 14.22 12.37
C TYR A 123 8.51 13.12 13.11
N VAL A 124 8.72 13.33 14.41
CA VAL A 124 9.21 12.31 15.34
C VAL A 124 8.06 11.98 16.29
N VAL A 125 7.59 10.73 16.27
CA VAL A 125 6.43 10.31 17.07
C VAL A 125 6.89 9.43 18.22
N GLY A 126 6.45 9.77 19.44
CA GLY A 126 6.69 8.97 20.65
C GLY A 126 8.17 8.73 20.95
N ALA A 127 8.53 7.46 21.19
CA ALA A 127 9.85 6.99 21.63
C ALA A 127 11.00 7.13 20.61
N GLY A 128 10.96 8.13 19.72
CA GLY A 128 12.03 8.44 18.78
C GLY A 128 11.86 7.89 17.36
N THR A 129 10.68 7.36 17.00
CA THR A 129 10.42 6.91 15.63
C THR A 129 10.32 8.11 14.69
N ARG A 130 11.24 8.17 13.71
CA ARG A 130 11.28 9.22 12.69
C ARG A 130 10.40 8.83 11.52
N ILE A 131 9.45 9.69 11.17
CA ILE A 131 8.65 9.58 9.94
C ILE A 131 9.34 10.45 8.88
N TYR A 132 9.76 9.81 7.80
CA TYR A 132 10.45 10.45 6.70
C TYR A 132 9.47 10.94 5.63
N ALA A 133 9.85 11.98 4.90
CA ALA A 133 9.12 12.40 3.71
C ALA A 133 9.14 11.28 2.66
N LYS A 134 8.14 11.24 1.79
CA LYS A 134 8.13 10.31 0.66
C LYS A 134 8.57 11.05 -0.60
N LYS A 135 9.32 10.36 -1.45
CA LYS A 135 9.65 10.76 -2.82
C LYS A 135 9.31 9.61 -3.76
N HIS A 136 9.09 9.92 -5.03
CA HIS A 136 8.90 8.95 -6.09
C HIS A 136 10.25 8.66 -6.77
N ARG A 137 10.52 7.38 -7.06
CA ARG A 137 11.64 6.94 -7.88
C ARG A 137 11.11 6.21 -9.10
N CYS A 138 11.52 6.66 -10.28
CA CYS A 138 11.22 5.92 -11.50
C CYS A 138 12.05 4.64 -11.53
N MET A 139 11.39 3.50 -11.76
CA MET A 139 12.09 2.22 -11.87
C MET A 139 12.78 2.02 -13.23
N ASN A 140 12.40 2.81 -14.25
CA ASN A 140 12.97 2.70 -15.59
C ASN A 140 14.27 3.53 -15.77
N CYS A 141 14.31 4.77 -15.27
CA CYS A 141 15.48 5.66 -15.41
C CYS A 141 16.16 6.01 -14.08
N GLY A 142 15.61 5.58 -12.94
CA GLY A 142 16.19 5.84 -11.62
C GLY A 142 16.03 7.28 -11.11
N ASN A 143 15.42 8.18 -11.90
CA ASN A 143 15.21 9.57 -11.49
C ASN A 143 14.29 9.65 -10.27
N GLU A 144 14.59 10.55 -9.35
CA GLU A 144 13.84 10.75 -8.11
C GLU A 144 13.19 12.14 -8.09
N TRP A 145 11.93 12.23 -7.65
CA TRP A 145 11.20 13.50 -7.50
C TRP A 145 10.22 13.45 -6.33
N SER A 146 9.91 14.60 -5.74
CA SER A 146 8.99 14.74 -4.59
C SER A 146 7.93 15.78 -4.88
#